data_AF-A0A7Y2C783-F1
#
_entry.id   AF-A0A7Y2C783-F1
#
_cell.length_a   1.000
_cell.length_b   1.000
_cell.length_c   1.000
_cell.angle_alpha   90.00
_cell.angle_beta   90.00
_cell.angle_gamma   90.00
#
_symmetry.space_group_name_H-M   'P 1'
#
loop_
_entity.id
_entity.type
_entity.pdbx_description
1 polymer ?
#
loop_
_entity_poly.entity_id
_entity_poly.type
_entity_poly.pdbx_seq_one_letter_code
_entity_poly.pdbx_strand_id
1 'polypeptide(L)'
;MMMKKLWTLFTLFLLPGVSAWAQQFPPGFVDPMPLLEAAAAEIGEQNFQCVTLSGAGYSGSVGQVYDNAPNVDWTRIPMTNYTRMINWETGESIETFDREPGLNPASWKYGLGWMGGTPTQQHSRQTFVVNGDTAWAIDGDGPPVAATAEDAERWQLDIWLNPPGFLKAARMPGAD
;
A
#
# COMPACT_ATOMS: atom_id res chain seq x y z
N MET A 1 64.85 -18.36 -38.32
CA MET A 1 63.96 -19.36 -38.95
C MET A 1 62.69 -19.44 -38.09
N MET A 2 61.52 -19.06 -38.65
CA MET A 2 60.12 -19.19 -38.15
C MET A 2 59.82 -18.63 -36.73
N MET A 3 59.06 -17.56 -36.48
CA MET A 3 57.77 -17.03 -36.96
C MET A 3 56.55 -17.94 -36.70
N LYS A 4 55.65 -17.48 -35.81
CA LYS A 4 54.16 -17.51 -35.89
C LYS A 4 53.58 -17.00 -34.56
N LYS A 5 53.32 -15.69 -34.45
CA LYS A 5 52.04 -14.99 -34.69
C LYS A 5 50.97 -15.29 -33.62
N LEU A 6 50.89 -14.33 -32.68
CA LEU A 6 49.78 -14.03 -31.78
C LEU A 6 48.47 -13.89 -32.59
N TRP A 7 47.39 -14.55 -32.17
CA TRP A 7 46.05 -14.27 -32.69
C TRP A 7 45.04 -14.33 -31.56
N THR A 8 44.84 -13.17 -30.92
CA THR A 8 43.74 -12.90 -30.00
C THR A 8 42.54 -12.51 -30.85
N LEU A 9 41.51 -13.36 -30.91
CA LEU A 9 40.24 -13.03 -31.56
C LEU A 9 39.48 -12.04 -30.65
N PHE A 10 39.41 -10.78 -31.04
CA PHE A 10 38.48 -9.80 -30.47
C PHE A 10 37.24 -9.79 -31.36
N THR A 11 36.20 -10.53 -30.97
CA THR A 11 34.90 -10.49 -31.65
C THR A 11 34.14 -9.26 -31.14
N LEU A 12 34.22 -8.18 -31.89
CA LEU A 12 33.45 -6.96 -31.65
C LEU A 12 31.98 -7.25 -32.03
N PHE A 13 31.12 -7.52 -31.04
CA PHE A 13 29.67 -7.53 -31.26
C PHE A 13 29.19 -6.08 -31.41
N LEU A 14 29.01 -5.66 -32.66
CA LEU A 14 28.22 -4.48 -33.00
C LEU A 14 26.74 -4.81 -32.69
N LEU A 15 26.29 -4.46 -31.49
CA LEU A 15 24.87 -4.39 -31.18
C LEU A 15 24.29 -3.23 -32.03
N PRO A 16 23.36 -3.48 -32.97
CA PRO A 16 22.63 -2.38 -33.58
C PRO A 16 21.89 -1.66 -32.45
N GLY A 17 22.18 -0.37 -32.29
CA GLY A 17 21.45 0.48 -31.37
C GLY A 17 19.96 0.37 -31.70
N VAL A 18 19.21 -0.29 -30.82
CA VAL A 18 17.77 -0.14 -30.78
C VAL A 18 17.57 1.30 -30.34
N SER A 19 17.50 2.21 -31.30
CA SER A 19 16.86 3.50 -31.07
C SER A 19 15.44 3.16 -30.69
N ALA A 20 15.17 3.08 -29.38
CA ALA A 20 13.82 3.11 -28.88
C ALA A 20 13.23 4.40 -29.45
N TRP A 21 12.26 4.26 -30.36
CA TRP A 21 11.53 5.41 -30.86
C TRP A 21 10.83 6.00 -29.64
N ALA A 22 11.30 7.17 -29.19
CA ALA A 22 10.57 7.95 -28.21
C ALA A 22 9.20 8.21 -28.84
N GLN A 23 8.16 7.58 -28.29
CA GLN A 23 6.80 7.82 -28.74
C GLN A 23 6.52 9.31 -28.59
N GLN A 24 6.05 9.93 -29.66
CA GLN A 24 5.70 11.34 -29.60
C GLN A 24 4.40 11.47 -28.80
N PHE A 25 4.50 12.09 -27.62
CA PHE A 25 3.36 12.29 -26.74
C PHE A 25 2.27 13.16 -27.40
N PRO A 26 0.98 12.93 -27.09
CA PRO A 26 -0.11 13.69 -27.67
C PRO A 26 0.00 15.20 -27.32
N PRO A 27 -0.51 16.11 -28.17
CA PRO A 27 -0.58 17.53 -27.84
C PRO A 27 -1.29 17.76 -26.49
N GLY A 28 -0.69 18.56 -25.63
CA GLY A 28 -1.20 18.81 -24.26
C GLY A 28 -0.71 17.81 -23.21
N PHE A 29 0.10 16.82 -23.59
CA PHE A 29 0.78 15.97 -22.62
C PHE A 29 1.72 16.81 -21.74
N VAL A 30 1.53 16.67 -20.43
CA VAL A 30 2.41 17.22 -19.41
C VAL A 30 3.12 16.02 -18.80
N ASP A 31 4.45 15.98 -18.93
CA ASP A 31 5.26 14.98 -18.26
C ASP A 31 5.05 15.10 -16.74
N PRO A 32 4.53 14.08 -16.05
CA PRO A 32 4.31 14.13 -14.61
C PRO A 32 5.63 14.03 -13.82
N MET A 33 6.72 13.54 -14.42
CA MET A 33 7.95 13.23 -13.70
C MET A 33 8.55 14.42 -12.95
N PRO A 34 8.68 15.63 -13.53
CA PRO A 34 9.17 16.80 -12.79
C PRO A 34 8.33 17.14 -11.55
N LEU A 35 7.01 16.94 -11.61
CA LEU A 35 6.11 17.18 -10.47
C LEU A 35 6.29 16.09 -9.40
N LEU A 36 6.39 14.82 -9.80
CA LEU A 36 6.62 13.71 -8.89
C LEU A 36 7.97 13.83 -8.18
N GLU A 37 9.02 14.25 -8.90
CA GLU A 37 10.35 14.50 -8.34
C GLU A 37 10.34 15.65 -7.32
N ALA A 38 9.70 16.77 -7.66
CA ALA A 38 9.57 17.89 -6.73
C ALA A 38 8.80 17.49 -5.46
N ALA A 39 7.69 16.76 -5.60
CA ALA A 39 6.90 16.28 -4.46
C ALA A 39 7.70 15.29 -3.58
N ALA A 40 8.47 14.39 -4.18
CA ALA A 40 9.31 13.47 -3.42
C ALA A 40 10.45 14.16 -2.69
N ALA A 41 11.05 15.19 -3.29
CA ALA A 41 12.08 16.00 -2.65
C ALA A 41 11.52 16.72 -1.41
N GLU A 42 10.32 17.30 -1.51
CA GLU A 42 9.68 18.04 -0.42
C GLU A 42 9.39 17.15 0.81
N ILE A 43 8.85 15.96 0.60
CA ILE A 43 8.50 15.05 1.71
C ILE A 43 9.63 14.07 2.07
N GLY A 44 10.78 14.16 1.38
CA GLY A 44 11.92 13.27 1.59
C GLY A 44 11.61 11.79 1.31
N GLU A 45 10.68 11.49 0.40
CA GLU A 45 10.16 10.14 0.15
C GLU A 45 11.27 9.13 -0.22
N GLN A 46 12.30 9.59 -0.92
CA GLN A 46 13.43 8.74 -1.33
C GLN A 46 14.35 8.33 -0.17
N ASN A 47 14.21 8.96 1.01
CA ASN A 47 15.07 8.67 2.17
C ASN A 47 14.57 7.46 2.98
N PHE A 48 13.42 6.88 2.63
CA PHE A 48 12.86 5.74 3.35
C PHE A 48 12.06 4.79 2.45
N GLN A 49 12.09 3.51 2.81
CA GLN A 49 11.31 2.45 2.18
C GLN A 49 10.14 2.00 3.07
N CYS A 50 10.21 2.30 4.36
CA CYS A 50 9.26 1.87 5.37
C CYS A 50 8.95 3.03 6.31
N VAL A 51 7.72 3.08 6.80
CA VAL A 51 7.30 4.00 7.87
C VAL A 51 6.64 3.23 8.99
N THR A 52 6.86 3.70 10.22
CA THR A 52 6.09 3.27 11.39
C THR A 52 5.32 4.46 11.93
N LEU A 53 4.00 4.33 11.96
CA LEU A 53 3.05 5.28 12.51
C LEU A 53 2.64 4.81 13.90
N SER A 54 2.40 5.74 14.82
CA SER A 54 1.80 5.43 16.12
C SER A 54 0.89 6.57 16.58
N GLY A 55 -0.15 6.24 17.36
CA GLY A 55 -1.05 7.26 17.89
C GLY A 55 -2.36 6.71 18.46
N ALA A 56 -3.38 7.55 18.45
CA ALA A 56 -4.76 7.23 18.80
C ALA A 56 -5.71 8.09 17.97
N GLY A 57 -6.94 7.63 17.80
CA GLY A 57 -7.95 8.29 16.98
C GLY A 57 -9.29 7.58 17.03
N TYR A 58 -10.01 7.58 15.92
CA TYR A 58 -11.26 6.86 15.76
C TYR A 58 -11.44 6.40 14.32
N SER A 59 -12.21 5.34 14.10
CA SER A 59 -12.74 4.96 12.79
C SER A 59 -14.20 5.38 12.66
N GLY A 60 -14.64 5.58 11.42
CA GLY A 60 -16.04 5.84 11.09
C GLY A 60 -16.65 4.66 10.32
N SER A 61 -17.91 4.34 10.61
CA SER A 61 -18.65 3.28 9.93
C SER A 61 -19.39 3.82 8.70
N VAL A 62 -18.64 4.00 7.60
CA VAL A 62 -19.19 4.49 6.32
C VAL A 62 -20.36 3.61 5.89
N GLY A 63 -21.52 4.23 5.62
CA GLY A 63 -22.74 3.54 5.19
C GLY A 63 -23.58 2.91 6.30
N GLN A 64 -23.16 3.00 7.58
CA GLN A 64 -23.91 2.49 8.74
C GLN A 64 -24.43 3.59 9.67
N VAL A 65 -24.33 4.86 9.24
CA VAL A 65 -24.85 5.99 10.01
C VAL A 65 -26.37 6.04 9.91
N TYR A 66 -27.05 6.28 11.04
CA TYR A 66 -28.50 6.42 11.09
C TYR A 66 -28.98 7.68 10.38
N ASP A 67 -28.22 8.78 10.51
CA ASP A 67 -28.52 10.07 9.89
C ASP A 67 -27.35 10.52 9.01
N ASN A 68 -27.67 10.99 7.80
CA ASN A 68 -26.71 11.50 6.82
C ASN A 68 -27.16 12.90 6.39
N ALA A 69 -26.69 13.90 7.14
CA ALA A 69 -27.05 15.31 6.93
C ALA A 69 -25.79 16.20 7.00
N PRO A 70 -25.81 17.36 6.33
CA PRO A 70 -24.76 18.36 6.51
C PRO A 70 -24.60 18.71 8.00
N ASN A 71 -23.36 18.64 8.50
CA ASN A 71 -22.96 18.85 9.90
C ASN A 71 -23.29 17.72 10.90
N VAL A 72 -23.74 16.55 10.43
CA VAL A 72 -23.80 15.35 11.26
C VAL A 72 -22.53 14.54 11.03
N ASP A 73 -21.75 14.35 12.08
CA ASP A 73 -20.55 13.52 12.03
C ASP A 73 -20.91 12.03 12.01
N TRP A 74 -20.04 11.21 11.44
CA TRP A 74 -20.22 9.76 11.49
C TRP A 74 -19.98 9.24 12.91
N THR A 75 -20.63 8.11 13.24
CA THR A 75 -20.39 7.41 14.50
C THR A 75 -18.90 7.13 14.65
N ARG A 76 -18.30 7.71 15.69
CA ARG A 76 -16.87 7.55 15.99
C ARG A 76 -16.67 6.30 16.83
N ILE A 77 -15.84 5.39 16.34
CA ILE A 77 -15.44 4.18 17.05
C ILE A 77 -13.99 4.39 17.51
N PRO A 78 -13.74 4.57 18.82
CA PRO A 78 -12.41 4.86 19.33
C PRO A 78 -11.38 3.80 18.96
N MET A 79 -10.18 4.27 18.62
CA MET A 79 -9.02 3.44 18.33
C MET A 79 -7.84 3.96 19.15
N THR A 80 -7.34 3.15 20.07
CA THR A 80 -6.22 3.50 20.95
C THR A 80 -5.03 2.60 20.68
N ASN A 81 -3.84 2.98 21.17
CA ASN A 81 -2.61 2.20 20.99
C ASN A 81 -2.37 1.80 19.52
N TYR A 82 -2.69 2.71 18.60
CA TYR A 82 -2.57 2.47 17.18
C TYR A 82 -1.09 2.40 16.81
N THR A 83 -0.70 1.38 16.07
CA THR A 83 0.57 1.28 15.37
C THR A 83 0.33 0.79 13.95
N ARG A 84 1.10 1.30 13.00
CA ARG A 84 1.11 0.77 11.64
C ARG A 84 2.49 0.83 11.05
N MET A 85 2.98 -0.30 10.60
CA MET A 85 4.15 -0.39 9.74
C MET A 85 3.67 -0.53 8.30
N ILE A 86 4.28 0.23 7.38
CA ILE A 86 4.08 0.08 5.95
C ILE A 86 5.45 -0.05 5.29
N ASN A 87 5.68 -1.12 4.55
CA ASN A 87 6.85 -1.31 3.69
C ASN A 87 6.39 -1.29 2.22
N TRP A 88 6.74 -0.24 1.50
CA TRP A 88 6.36 -0.09 0.09
C TRP A 88 7.24 -0.88 -0.87
N GLU A 89 8.44 -1.30 -0.45
CA GLU A 89 9.30 -2.15 -1.28
C GLU A 89 8.73 -3.56 -1.40
N THR A 90 8.17 -4.09 -0.31
CA THR A 90 7.55 -5.43 -0.28
C THR A 90 6.03 -5.40 -0.45
N GLY A 91 5.40 -4.22 -0.43
CA GLY A 91 3.95 -4.09 -0.48
C GLY A 91 3.28 -4.73 0.74
N GLU A 92 3.89 -4.54 1.92
CA GLU A 92 3.47 -5.14 3.17
C GLU A 92 3.00 -4.07 4.16
N SER A 93 1.98 -4.38 4.95
CA SER A 93 1.58 -3.55 6.08
C SER A 93 1.10 -4.40 7.24
N ILE A 94 1.50 -4.00 8.45
CA ILE A 94 0.98 -4.54 9.71
C ILE A 94 0.40 -3.37 10.48
N GLU A 95 -0.90 -3.41 10.73
CA GLU A 95 -1.64 -2.41 11.48
C GLU A 95 -2.24 -3.04 12.72
N THR A 96 -2.01 -2.42 13.88
CA THR A 96 -2.55 -2.88 15.16
C THR A 96 -3.21 -1.70 15.87
N PHE A 97 -4.34 -1.97 16.52
CA PHE A 97 -4.99 -0.99 17.39
C PHE A 97 -5.90 -1.68 18.39
N ASP A 98 -6.25 -0.96 19.45
CA ASP A 98 -7.18 -1.39 20.48
C ASP A 98 -8.52 -0.68 20.30
N ARG A 99 -9.61 -1.44 20.30
CA ARG A 99 -10.98 -0.93 20.28
C ARG A 99 -11.91 -1.79 21.14
N GLU A 100 -13.04 -1.23 21.53
CA GLU A 100 -14.03 -1.94 22.36
C GLU A 100 -14.55 -3.23 21.68
N PRO A 101 -14.41 -4.40 22.34
CA PRO A 101 -14.95 -5.67 21.83
C PRO A 101 -16.48 -5.72 21.78
N GLY A 102 -17.03 -6.68 21.05
CA GLY A 102 -18.47 -6.95 21.03
C GLY A 102 -19.30 -6.06 20.10
N LEU A 103 -18.77 -4.91 19.67
CA LEU A 103 -19.49 -3.97 18.81
C LEU A 103 -19.26 -4.19 17.31
N ASN A 104 -18.15 -4.86 16.95
CA ASN A 104 -17.66 -4.92 15.58
C ASN A 104 -17.27 -6.34 15.15
N PRO A 105 -17.24 -6.63 13.84
CA PRO A 105 -16.64 -7.86 13.33
C PRO A 105 -15.13 -7.92 13.62
N ALA A 106 -14.61 -9.11 13.95
CA ALA A 106 -13.19 -9.33 14.22
C ALA A 106 -12.28 -8.99 13.02
N SER A 107 -12.79 -9.07 11.79
CA SER A 107 -12.06 -8.70 10.57
C SER A 107 -12.32 -7.28 10.09
N TRP A 108 -13.07 -6.47 10.86
CA TRP A 108 -13.37 -5.11 10.45
C TRP A 108 -12.16 -4.20 10.69
N LYS A 109 -11.57 -3.64 9.63
CA LYS A 109 -10.55 -2.59 9.71
C LYS A 109 -11.18 -1.21 9.47
N TYR A 110 -11.36 -0.85 8.19
CA TYR A 110 -12.06 0.35 7.70
C TYR A 110 -13.08 -0.05 6.64
N GLY A 111 -14.28 0.56 6.67
CA GLY A 111 -15.33 0.31 5.70
C GLY A 111 -15.88 -1.13 5.72
N LEU A 112 -16.90 -1.39 4.88
CA LEU A 112 -17.70 -2.63 4.72
C LEU A 112 -18.37 -3.25 5.95
N GLY A 113 -17.79 -3.17 7.15
CA GLY A 113 -18.42 -3.62 8.39
C GLY A 113 -18.73 -5.12 8.39
N TRP A 114 -19.97 -5.49 8.77
CA TRP A 114 -20.41 -6.87 8.88
C TRP A 114 -20.54 -7.55 7.52
N MET A 115 -19.78 -8.62 7.32
CA MET A 115 -19.98 -9.57 6.23
C MET A 115 -20.47 -10.90 6.81
N GLY A 116 -21.28 -11.63 6.03
CA GLY A 116 -21.86 -12.89 6.50
C GLY A 116 -20.80 -13.87 6.96
N GLY A 117 -20.95 -14.40 8.17
CA GLY A 117 -20.03 -15.39 8.75
C GLY A 117 -18.81 -14.80 9.47
N THR A 118 -18.61 -13.49 9.46
CA THR A 118 -17.54 -12.86 10.25
C THR A 118 -17.86 -12.94 11.74
N PRO A 119 -16.99 -13.52 12.58
CA PRO A 119 -17.18 -13.53 14.03
C PRO A 119 -17.19 -12.11 14.61
N THR A 120 -17.93 -11.92 15.69
CA THR A 120 -17.81 -10.72 16.51
C THR A 120 -16.43 -10.67 17.17
N GLN A 121 -15.80 -9.50 17.19
CA GLN A 121 -14.58 -9.24 17.94
C GLN A 121 -14.76 -9.61 19.42
N GLN A 122 -13.82 -10.37 19.96
CA GLN A 122 -13.79 -10.81 21.36
C GLN A 122 -12.70 -10.11 22.18
N HIS A 123 -11.61 -9.65 21.55
CA HIS A 123 -10.47 -9.05 22.26
C HIS A 123 -10.26 -7.60 21.88
N SER A 124 -9.70 -6.81 22.80
CA SER A 124 -9.49 -5.37 22.59
C SER A 124 -8.56 -5.09 21.40
N ARG A 125 -7.44 -5.82 21.34
CA ARG A 125 -6.43 -5.67 20.30
C ARG A 125 -6.86 -6.34 19.01
N GLN A 126 -6.79 -5.63 17.90
CA GLN A 126 -6.94 -6.15 16.55
C GLN A 126 -5.63 -5.95 15.78
N THR A 127 -5.25 -6.93 14.97
CA THR A 127 -4.12 -6.81 14.04
C THR A 127 -4.55 -7.17 12.63
N PHE A 128 -4.18 -6.34 11.66
CA PHE A 128 -4.43 -6.52 10.24
C PHE A 128 -3.10 -6.58 9.51
N VAL A 129 -2.90 -7.66 8.77
CA VAL A 129 -1.70 -7.91 7.99
C VAL A 129 -2.09 -8.01 6.53
N VAL A 130 -1.34 -7.33 5.65
CA VAL A 130 -1.45 -7.47 4.20
C VAL A 130 -0.06 -7.64 3.60
N ASN A 131 0.03 -8.50 2.60
CA ASN A 131 1.22 -8.80 1.82
C ASN A 131 0.79 -9.13 0.39
N GLY A 132 1.01 -8.18 -0.52
CA GLY A 132 0.56 -8.29 -1.90
C GLY A 132 -0.95 -8.54 -1.98
N ASP A 133 -1.35 -9.67 -2.57
CA ASP A 133 -2.75 -10.02 -2.80
C ASP A 133 -3.36 -10.87 -1.65
N THR A 134 -2.65 -10.98 -0.52
CA THR A 134 -3.07 -11.79 0.62
C THR A 134 -3.12 -10.98 1.90
N ALA A 135 -4.06 -11.32 2.77
CA ALA A 135 -4.26 -10.58 4.01
C ALA A 135 -4.89 -11.43 5.12
N TRP A 136 -4.68 -11.02 6.37
CA TRP A 136 -5.19 -11.68 7.57
C TRP A 136 -5.65 -10.67 8.62
N ALA A 137 -6.74 -11.00 9.31
CA ALA A 137 -7.16 -10.36 10.54
C ALA A 137 -6.87 -11.27 11.75
N ILE A 138 -6.44 -10.67 12.85
CA ILE A 138 -6.13 -11.35 14.10
C ILE A 138 -6.87 -10.62 15.23
N ASP A 139 -7.64 -11.36 16.02
CA ASP A 139 -8.38 -10.89 17.19
C ASP A 139 -7.65 -11.29 18.48
N GLY A 140 -6.99 -10.34 19.13
CA GLY A 140 -6.11 -10.59 20.27
C GLY A 140 -4.93 -11.48 19.90
N ASP A 141 -4.77 -12.59 20.63
CA ASP A 141 -3.78 -13.64 20.36
C ASP A 141 -4.40 -14.87 19.67
N GLY A 142 -5.60 -14.70 19.09
CA GLY A 142 -6.29 -15.75 18.35
C GLY A 142 -5.56 -16.16 17.05
N PRO A 143 -5.99 -17.26 16.41
CA PRO A 143 -5.42 -17.67 15.13
C PRO A 143 -5.71 -16.61 14.05
N PRO A 144 -4.77 -16.35 13.11
CA PRO A 144 -5.02 -15.50 11.97
C PRO A 144 -6.15 -16.05 11.09
N VAL A 145 -7.09 -15.19 10.72
CA VAL A 145 -8.18 -15.49 9.79
C VAL A 145 -7.88 -14.81 8.47
N ALA A 146 -7.79 -15.58 7.39
CA ALA A 146 -7.57 -15.03 6.06
C ALA A 146 -8.72 -14.08 5.66
N ALA A 147 -8.35 -12.93 5.12
CA ALA A 147 -9.30 -12.00 4.54
C ALA A 147 -9.84 -12.55 3.21
N THR A 148 -10.96 -11.99 2.75
CA THR A 148 -11.42 -12.25 1.37
C THR A 148 -10.45 -11.62 0.37
N ALA A 149 -10.49 -12.06 -0.90
CA ALA A 149 -9.67 -11.45 -1.96
C ALA A 149 -9.98 -9.95 -2.11
N GLU A 150 -11.26 -9.57 -2.06
CA GLU A 150 -11.70 -8.17 -2.12
C GLU A 150 -11.17 -7.33 -0.95
N ASP A 151 -11.14 -7.89 0.27
CA ASP A 151 -10.54 -7.20 1.41
C ASP A 151 -9.02 -7.08 1.29
N ALA A 152 -8.35 -8.13 0.80
CA ALA A 152 -6.90 -8.09 0.57
C ALA A 152 -6.53 -6.99 -0.45
N GLU A 153 -7.25 -6.92 -1.57
CA GLU A 153 -7.10 -5.86 -2.57
C GLU A 153 -7.34 -4.46 -1.96
N ARG A 154 -8.39 -4.30 -1.15
CA ARG A 154 -8.69 -3.01 -0.49
C ARG A 154 -7.58 -2.62 0.50
N TRP A 155 -7.07 -3.56 1.30
CA TRP A 155 -6.01 -3.28 2.27
C TRP A 155 -4.68 -3.00 1.57
N GLN A 156 -4.45 -3.63 0.42
CA GLN A 156 -3.31 -3.34 -0.43
C GLN A 156 -3.41 -1.94 -1.04
N LEU A 157 -4.58 -1.54 -1.52
CA LEU A 157 -4.82 -0.18 -2.01
C LEU A 157 -4.54 0.87 -0.93
N ASP A 158 -4.94 0.61 0.31
CA ASP A 158 -4.71 1.51 1.46
C ASP A 158 -3.21 1.76 1.76
N ILE A 159 -2.31 0.87 1.36
CA ILE A 159 -0.85 1.09 1.44
C ILE A 159 -0.39 2.20 0.47
N TRP A 160 -1.07 2.35 -0.66
CA TRP A 160 -0.72 3.32 -1.70
C TRP A 160 -1.46 4.65 -1.56
N LEU A 161 -2.59 4.68 -0.86
CA LEU A 161 -3.42 5.88 -0.63
C LEU A 161 -2.88 6.81 0.47
N ASN A 162 -1.58 7.09 0.44
CA ASN A 162 -0.92 8.08 1.28
C ASN A 162 0.21 8.78 0.49
N PRO A 163 0.74 9.94 0.92
CA PRO A 163 1.65 10.71 0.09
C PRO A 163 2.91 9.97 -0.37
N PRO A 164 3.64 9.23 0.51
CA PRO A 164 4.78 8.43 0.04
C PRO A 164 4.36 7.26 -0.87
N GLY A 165 3.30 6.54 -0.51
CA GLY A 165 2.79 5.42 -1.28
C GLY A 165 2.38 5.83 -2.69
N PHE A 166 1.68 6.95 -2.84
CA PHE A 166 1.26 7.47 -4.13
C PHE A 166 2.47 7.75 -5.04
N LEU A 167 3.50 8.44 -4.52
CA LEU A 167 4.70 8.76 -5.30
C LEU A 167 5.48 7.51 -5.72
N LYS A 168 5.52 6.48 -4.87
CA LYS A 168 6.15 5.19 -5.19
C LYS A 168 5.35 4.44 -6.25
N ALA A 169 4.03 4.36 -6.10
CA ALA A 169 3.13 3.70 -7.06
C ALA A 169 3.16 4.39 -8.43
N ALA A 170 3.14 5.72 -8.47
CA ALA A 170 3.15 6.50 -9.72
C ALA A 170 4.43 6.33 -10.57
N ARG A 171 5.48 5.72 -10.01
CA ARG A 171 6.73 5.42 -10.74
C ARG A 171 6.89 3.94 -11.08
N MET A 172 5.93 3.10 -10.72
CA MET A 172 5.96 1.68 -11.07
C MET A 172 5.74 1.51 -12.59
N PRO A 173 6.29 0.45 -13.21
CA PRO A 173 5.99 0.14 -14.60
C PRO A 173 4.48 -0.07 -14.81
N GLY A 174 3.91 0.53 -15.87
CA GLY A 174 2.46 0.47 -16.14
C GLY A 174 1.65 1.61 -15.50
N ALA A 175 2.29 2.55 -14.81
CA ALA A 175 1.71 3.81 -14.36
C ALA A 175 1.84 4.88 -15.46
N ASP A 176 1.11 4.71 -16.56
CA ASP A 176 1.13 5.56 -17.76
C ASP A 176 -0.27 5.89 -18.30
#